data_AF-A0A7K9DL65-F1
#
_entry.id   AF-A0A7K9DL65-F1
#
_cell.length_a   1.000
_cell.length_b   1.000
_cell.length_c   1.000
_cell.angle_alpha   90.00
_cell.angle_beta   90.00
_cell.angle_gamma   90.00
#
_symmetry.space_group_name_H-M   'P 1'
#
loop_
_entity.id
_entity.type
_entity.pdbx_description
1 polymer ?
#
loop_
_entity_poly.entity_id
_entity_poly.type
_entity_poly.pdbx_seq_one_letter_code
_entity_poly.pdbx_strand_id
1 'polypeptide(L)'
;VDKDALDSQVKDRKIQEAAERARNEQLATEMKRNDKIMCMLEERQKNEIRNINKAITEFQKNFQKPETRREFDLYDPQALKKDRPARLSDSDPRCTASGLQKFMGEDLNYDQRMKFQKEQFREWSLQQQRDWKNALADKKFADDLYDKNRIALDQKTMEQQRKEEQNRRAVCAATKDFNRIQAAELVERKKLEKYQKMKDDTDEISNLLKGDLLSENPEQAVSSFGRHRVITDRWKGMSQDQLMAIRCSQQQQVLEKQRLKEEEQQRDAEWDRQSLQAARAQLVLERHQQRQNRERRRALDSINTELAQEQKSKNIYLKEEAYSNFPTDQYYAQFNTTSR
;
A
#
# COMPACT_ATOMS: atom_id res chain seq x y z
N VAL A 1 40.70 -222.14 -38.55
CA VAL A 1 40.24 -220.78 -38.20
C VAL A 1 39.72 -220.87 -36.78
N ASP A 2 40.31 -220.11 -35.85
CA ASP A 2 40.01 -220.15 -34.43
C ASP A 2 38.82 -219.21 -34.10
N LYS A 3 37.63 -219.77 -33.93
CA LYS A 3 36.36 -219.03 -33.79
C LYS A 3 36.20 -218.37 -32.42
N ASP A 4 36.77 -218.96 -31.37
CA ASP A 4 36.53 -218.52 -30.00
C ASP A 4 37.28 -217.21 -29.68
N ALA A 5 38.43 -216.99 -30.31
CA ALA A 5 39.17 -215.73 -30.22
C ALA A 5 38.43 -214.56 -30.93
N LEU A 6 37.77 -214.82 -32.06
CA LEU A 6 37.01 -213.82 -32.80
C LEU A 6 35.72 -213.42 -32.07
N ASP A 7 35.00 -214.37 -31.49
CA ASP A 7 33.79 -214.07 -30.71
C ASP A 7 34.10 -213.28 -29.42
N SER A 8 35.28 -213.50 -28.82
CA SER A 8 35.76 -212.71 -27.68
C SER A 8 36.12 -211.27 -28.08
N GLN A 9 36.82 -211.08 -29.22
CA GLN A 9 37.09 -209.73 -29.76
C GLN A 9 35.82 -208.96 -30.13
N VAL A 10 34.79 -209.63 -30.67
CA VAL A 10 33.51 -208.99 -30.98
C VAL A 10 32.76 -208.58 -29.70
N LYS A 11 32.82 -209.39 -28.63
CA LYS A 11 32.25 -209.02 -27.33
C LYS A 11 32.99 -207.82 -26.70
N ASP A 12 34.32 -207.82 -26.70
CA ASP A 12 35.10 -206.71 -26.15
C ASP A 12 34.87 -205.41 -26.92
N ARG A 13 34.78 -205.48 -28.26
CA ARG A 13 34.43 -204.31 -29.08
C ARG A 13 33.01 -203.80 -28.78
N LYS A 14 32.03 -204.68 -28.59
CA LYS A 14 30.67 -204.27 -28.17
C LYS A 14 30.66 -203.64 -26.78
N ILE A 15 31.49 -204.12 -25.85
CA ILE A 15 31.63 -203.54 -24.51
C ILE A 15 32.30 -202.16 -24.59
N GLN A 16 33.33 -202.00 -25.42
CA GLN A 16 33.96 -200.69 -25.68
C GLN A 16 32.99 -199.70 -26.32
N GLU A 17 32.26 -200.11 -27.37
CA GLU A 17 31.25 -199.25 -28.01
C GLU A 17 30.13 -198.87 -27.03
N ALA A 18 29.69 -199.78 -26.15
CA ALA A 18 28.70 -199.48 -25.11
C ALA A 18 29.26 -198.52 -24.05
N ALA A 19 30.52 -198.68 -23.63
CA ALA A 19 31.18 -197.80 -22.68
C ALA A 19 31.43 -196.39 -23.26
N GLU A 20 31.82 -196.29 -24.53
CA GLU A 20 31.93 -195.02 -25.25
C GLU A 20 30.56 -194.36 -25.42
N ARG A 21 29.52 -195.13 -25.75
CA ARG A 21 28.15 -194.59 -25.84
C ARG A 21 27.67 -194.07 -24.49
N ALA A 22 27.92 -194.79 -23.40
CA ALA A 22 27.60 -194.34 -22.05
C ALA A 22 28.39 -193.09 -21.62
N ARG A 23 29.69 -192.99 -21.97
CA ARG A 23 30.49 -191.77 -21.75
C ARG A 23 29.96 -190.59 -22.56
N ASN A 24 29.64 -190.81 -23.84
CA ASN A 24 29.10 -189.76 -24.70
C ASN A 24 27.72 -189.29 -24.20
N GLU A 25 26.91 -190.18 -23.66
CA GLU A 25 25.62 -189.83 -23.04
C GLU A 25 25.80 -189.06 -21.73
N GLN A 26 26.78 -189.42 -20.91
CA GLN A 26 27.18 -188.61 -19.73
C GLN A 26 27.66 -187.22 -20.14
N LEU A 27 28.54 -187.10 -21.13
CA LEU A 27 29.00 -185.80 -21.65
C LEU A 27 27.84 -184.98 -22.24
N ALA A 28 26.92 -185.62 -22.97
CA ALA A 28 25.75 -184.95 -23.52
C ALA A 28 24.78 -184.46 -22.42
N THR A 29 24.62 -185.22 -21.33
CA THR A 29 23.82 -184.78 -20.17
C THR A 29 24.49 -183.65 -19.39
N GLU A 30 25.81 -183.66 -19.24
CA GLU A 30 26.58 -182.54 -18.66
C GLU A 30 26.51 -181.28 -19.53
N MET A 31 26.63 -181.40 -20.86
CA MET A 31 26.43 -180.27 -21.78
C MET A 31 25.03 -179.67 -21.63
N LYS A 32 23.97 -180.49 -21.62
CA LYS A 32 22.60 -180.01 -21.38
C LYS A 32 22.45 -179.32 -20.03
N ARG A 33 23.13 -179.80 -18.99
CA ARG A 33 23.14 -179.16 -17.66
C ARG A 33 23.85 -177.82 -17.70
N ASN A 34 25.00 -177.73 -18.37
CA ASN A 34 25.77 -176.50 -18.49
C ASN A 34 25.03 -175.44 -19.32
N ASP A 35 24.41 -175.82 -20.44
CA ASP A 35 23.57 -174.92 -21.24
C ASP A 35 22.41 -174.35 -20.41
N LYS A 36 21.74 -175.20 -19.61
CA LYS A 36 20.68 -174.76 -18.71
C LYS A 36 21.18 -173.77 -17.65
N ILE A 37 22.37 -174.02 -17.08
CA ILE A 37 23.01 -173.09 -16.14
C ILE A 37 23.33 -171.76 -16.85
N MET A 38 23.84 -171.81 -18.08
CA MET A 38 24.19 -170.62 -18.84
C MET A 38 22.96 -169.75 -19.15
N CYS A 39 21.85 -170.36 -19.58
CA CYS A 39 20.58 -169.64 -19.78
C CYS A 39 20.08 -168.96 -18.50
N MET A 40 20.15 -169.64 -17.34
CA MET A 40 19.75 -169.06 -16.05
C MET A 40 20.68 -167.88 -15.64
N LEU A 41 21.99 -167.99 -15.88
CA LEU A 41 22.93 -166.90 -15.62
C LEU A 41 22.70 -165.71 -16.54
N GLU A 42 22.40 -165.94 -17.82
CA GLU A 42 22.08 -164.88 -18.78
C GLU A 42 20.78 -164.15 -18.41
N GLU A 43 19.74 -164.87 -17.99
CA GLU A 43 18.49 -164.28 -17.49
C GLU A 43 18.73 -163.45 -16.23
N ARG A 44 19.55 -163.94 -15.30
CA ARG A 44 19.94 -163.20 -14.10
C ARG A 44 20.68 -161.92 -14.47
N GLN A 45 21.65 -161.99 -15.38
CA GLN A 45 22.39 -160.81 -15.85
C GLN A 45 21.47 -159.80 -16.53
N LYS A 46 20.54 -160.25 -17.39
CA LYS A 46 19.52 -159.38 -18.02
C LYS A 46 18.65 -158.69 -16.98
N ASN A 47 18.25 -159.40 -15.93
CA ASN A 47 17.47 -158.83 -14.82
C ASN A 47 18.28 -157.83 -14.00
N GLU A 48 19.55 -158.10 -13.70
CA GLU A 48 20.45 -157.17 -13.00
C GLU A 48 20.67 -155.89 -13.81
N ILE A 49 20.96 -155.99 -15.12
CA ILE A 49 21.08 -154.82 -16.02
C ILE A 49 19.78 -154.01 -16.03
N ARG A 50 18.62 -154.68 -16.11
CA ARG A 50 17.32 -154.01 -16.06
C ARG A 50 17.11 -153.28 -14.74
N ASN A 51 17.49 -153.89 -13.61
CA ASN A 51 17.35 -153.28 -12.28
C ASN A 51 18.27 -152.07 -12.11
N ILE A 52 19.52 -152.15 -12.58
CA ILE A 52 20.47 -151.02 -12.56
C ILE A 52 19.93 -149.86 -13.41
N ASN A 53 19.47 -150.13 -14.62
CA ASN A 53 18.91 -149.09 -15.49
C ASN A 53 17.66 -148.44 -14.88
N LYS A 54 16.80 -149.22 -14.21
CA LYS A 54 15.67 -148.69 -13.44
C LYS A 54 16.14 -147.76 -12.32
N ALA A 55 17.10 -148.19 -11.51
CA ALA A 55 17.66 -147.38 -10.42
C ALA A 55 18.31 -146.09 -10.91
N ILE A 56 19.06 -146.12 -12.02
CA ILE A 56 19.64 -144.93 -12.66
C ILE A 56 18.54 -143.98 -13.11
N THR A 57 17.51 -144.50 -13.79
CA THR A 57 16.39 -143.68 -14.28
C THR A 57 15.63 -143.05 -13.11
N GLU A 58 15.39 -143.80 -12.03
CA GLU A 58 14.77 -143.29 -10.81
C GLU A 58 15.63 -142.21 -10.14
N PHE A 59 16.94 -142.41 -10.05
CA PHE A 59 17.86 -141.43 -9.52
C PHE A 59 17.87 -140.13 -10.35
N GLN A 60 17.97 -140.24 -11.67
CA GLN A 60 17.92 -139.10 -12.58
C GLN A 60 16.59 -138.35 -12.46
N LYS A 61 15.47 -139.08 -12.43
CA LYS A 61 14.12 -138.51 -12.28
C LYS A 61 13.94 -137.80 -10.95
N ASN A 62 14.52 -138.30 -9.86
CA ASN A 62 14.31 -137.75 -8.53
C ASN A 62 15.29 -136.63 -8.18
N PHE A 63 16.55 -136.74 -8.59
CA PHE A 63 17.64 -135.88 -8.11
C PHE A 63 18.34 -135.05 -9.20
N GLN A 64 18.08 -135.30 -10.49
CA GLN A 64 18.69 -134.57 -11.61
C GLN A 64 17.67 -133.79 -12.42
N LYS A 65 16.59 -133.34 -11.78
CA LYS A 65 15.60 -132.51 -12.44
C LYS A 65 16.18 -131.13 -12.79
N PRO A 66 15.76 -130.50 -13.90
CA PRO A 66 16.22 -129.15 -14.24
C PRO A 66 15.94 -128.12 -13.14
N GLU A 67 14.83 -128.25 -12.42
CA GLU A 67 14.40 -127.30 -11.39
C GLU A 67 15.29 -127.34 -10.14
N THR A 68 16.02 -128.44 -9.90
CA THR A 68 16.91 -128.60 -8.74
C THR A 68 18.34 -128.11 -9.01
N ARG A 69 18.60 -127.53 -10.19
CA ARG A 69 19.90 -126.94 -10.52
C ARG A 69 20.12 -125.65 -9.75
N ARG A 70 21.37 -125.35 -9.41
CA ARG A 70 21.75 -124.16 -8.64
C ARG A 70 21.39 -122.86 -9.38
N GLU A 71 21.50 -122.90 -10.70
CA GLU A 71 21.29 -121.80 -11.63
C GLU A 71 19.87 -121.77 -12.23
N PHE A 72 18.95 -122.61 -11.76
CA PHE A 72 17.60 -122.68 -12.34
C PHE A 72 16.85 -121.36 -12.25
N ASP A 73 17.09 -120.54 -11.22
CA ASP A 73 16.54 -119.19 -11.08
C ASP A 73 16.87 -118.27 -12.28
N LEU A 74 18.04 -118.45 -12.90
CA LEU A 74 18.46 -117.73 -14.10
C LEU A 74 17.83 -118.29 -15.39
N TYR A 75 17.55 -119.59 -15.43
CA TYR A 75 17.00 -120.29 -16.61
C TYR A 75 15.50 -120.56 -16.53
N ASP A 76 14.83 -120.16 -15.44
CA ASP A 76 13.41 -120.39 -15.23
C ASP A 76 12.61 -119.67 -16.32
N PRO A 77 11.86 -120.38 -17.18
CA PRO A 77 11.03 -119.76 -18.22
C PRO A 77 9.99 -118.78 -17.68
N GLN A 78 9.66 -118.87 -16.38
CA GLN A 78 8.70 -118.01 -15.71
C GLN A 78 9.36 -116.92 -14.85
N ALA A 79 10.69 -116.74 -14.89
CA ALA A 79 11.41 -115.77 -14.06
C ALA A 79 10.79 -114.36 -14.15
N LEU A 80 10.54 -113.86 -15.36
CA LEU A 80 9.94 -112.54 -15.60
C LEU A 80 8.52 -112.37 -15.04
N LYS A 81 7.77 -113.46 -14.86
CA LYS A 81 6.43 -113.43 -14.26
C LYS A 81 6.47 -113.43 -12.73
N LYS A 82 7.51 -114.04 -12.16
CA LYS A 82 7.74 -114.11 -10.71
C LYS A 82 8.42 -112.85 -10.18
N ASP A 83 9.17 -112.15 -11.04
CA ASP A 83 9.88 -110.92 -10.68
C ASP A 83 8.91 -109.76 -10.39
N ARG A 84 9.34 -108.84 -9.53
CA ARG A 84 8.56 -107.66 -9.14
C ARG A 84 9.03 -106.46 -9.95
N PRO A 85 8.12 -105.53 -10.33
CA PRO A 85 8.52 -104.26 -10.89
C PRO A 85 9.56 -103.53 -10.03
N ALA A 86 10.48 -102.84 -10.69
CA ALA A 86 11.56 -102.09 -10.05
C ALA A 86 11.07 -101.05 -9.05
N ARG A 87 9.89 -100.45 -9.29
CA ARG A 87 9.18 -99.53 -8.39
C ARG A 87 7.71 -99.94 -8.34
N LEU A 88 7.18 -100.22 -7.14
CA LEU A 88 5.77 -100.61 -6.94
C LEU A 88 4.87 -99.41 -6.63
N SER A 89 5.40 -98.43 -5.90
CA SER A 89 4.69 -97.21 -5.53
C SER A 89 5.67 -96.05 -5.33
N ASP A 90 5.15 -94.83 -5.23
CA ASP A 90 5.98 -93.64 -4.99
C ASP A 90 6.64 -93.65 -3.60
N SER A 91 6.07 -94.41 -2.67
CA SER A 91 6.56 -94.58 -1.30
C SER A 91 7.19 -95.98 -1.08
N ASP A 92 7.66 -96.64 -2.14
CA ASP A 92 8.31 -97.94 -2.04
C ASP A 92 9.65 -97.80 -1.28
N PRO A 93 9.79 -98.41 -0.08
CA PRO A 93 11.00 -98.29 0.73
C PRO A 93 12.24 -98.92 0.09
N ARG A 94 12.08 -99.77 -0.93
CA ARG A 94 13.20 -100.37 -1.70
C ARG A 94 13.86 -99.35 -2.62
N CYS A 95 13.13 -98.31 -3.03
CA CYS A 95 13.62 -97.25 -3.91
C CYS A 95 14.47 -96.23 -3.14
N THR A 96 15.67 -96.65 -2.75
CA THR A 96 16.67 -95.76 -2.14
C THR A 96 17.33 -94.85 -3.19
N ALA A 97 18.02 -93.80 -2.73
CA ALA A 97 18.69 -92.84 -3.63
C ALA A 97 19.73 -93.49 -4.57
N SER A 98 20.39 -94.57 -4.14
CA SER A 98 21.37 -95.30 -4.97
C SER A 98 20.72 -96.07 -6.12
N GLY A 99 19.47 -96.51 -5.95
CA GLY A 99 18.74 -97.32 -6.93
C GLY A 99 18.27 -96.56 -8.18
N LEU A 100 18.34 -95.22 -8.17
CA LEU A 100 17.95 -94.34 -9.30
C LEU A 100 16.52 -94.56 -9.84
N GLN A 101 15.64 -95.21 -9.07
CA GLN A 101 14.23 -95.45 -9.44
C GLN A 101 13.27 -94.33 -9.01
N LYS A 102 13.71 -93.45 -8.11
CA LYS A 102 12.93 -92.31 -7.60
C LYS A 102 13.82 -91.07 -7.53
N PHE A 103 13.36 -89.99 -8.15
CA PHE A 103 14.06 -88.70 -8.15
C PHE A 103 13.23 -87.65 -7.42
N MET A 104 13.86 -86.89 -6.52
CA MET A 104 13.16 -85.84 -5.75
C MET A 104 12.73 -84.64 -6.61
N GLY A 105 13.30 -84.48 -7.81
CA GLY A 105 12.88 -83.45 -8.76
C GLY A 105 11.61 -83.80 -9.55
N GLU A 106 11.15 -85.06 -9.46
CA GLU A 106 9.88 -85.50 -10.04
C GLU A 106 8.73 -84.95 -9.18
N ASP A 107 8.10 -83.86 -9.65
CA ASP A 107 6.98 -83.23 -8.96
C ASP A 107 5.63 -83.84 -9.39
N LEU A 108 5.20 -84.87 -8.67
CA LEU A 108 3.89 -85.50 -8.87
C LEU A 108 2.72 -84.55 -8.53
N ASN A 109 2.97 -83.48 -7.76
CA ASN A 109 1.96 -82.51 -7.33
C ASN A 109 1.95 -81.23 -8.19
N TYR A 110 2.63 -81.24 -9.34
CA TYR A 110 2.75 -80.08 -10.21
C TYR A 110 1.39 -79.45 -10.54
N ASP A 111 0.40 -80.25 -10.93
CA ASP A 111 -0.93 -79.75 -11.31
C ASP A 111 -1.66 -79.10 -10.13
N GLN A 112 -1.55 -79.68 -8.94
CA GLN A 112 -2.16 -79.12 -7.73
C GLN A 112 -1.48 -77.79 -7.35
N ARG A 113 -0.14 -77.76 -7.36
CA ARG A 113 0.65 -76.55 -7.11
C ARG A 113 0.30 -75.44 -8.10
N MET A 114 0.19 -75.77 -9.39
CA MET A 114 -0.21 -74.82 -10.43
C MET A 114 -1.63 -74.31 -10.23
N LYS A 115 -2.57 -75.15 -9.80
CA LYS A 115 -3.94 -74.74 -9.48
C LYS A 115 -3.95 -73.71 -8.34
N PHE A 116 -3.27 -74.01 -7.23
CA PHE A 116 -3.18 -73.07 -6.10
C PHE A 116 -2.53 -71.74 -6.49
N GLN A 117 -1.44 -71.78 -7.27
CA GLN A 117 -0.78 -70.55 -7.74
C GLN A 117 -1.70 -69.70 -8.64
N LYS A 118 -2.47 -70.33 -9.54
CA LYS A 118 -3.45 -69.64 -10.37
C LYS A 118 -4.57 -69.01 -9.54
N GLU A 119 -5.06 -69.72 -8.53
CA GLU A 119 -6.09 -69.21 -7.61
C GLU A 119 -5.56 -68.01 -6.81
N GLN A 120 -4.35 -68.10 -6.24
CA GLN A 120 -3.73 -66.98 -5.53
C GLN A 120 -3.56 -65.75 -6.43
N PHE A 121 -3.05 -65.96 -7.66
CA PHE A 121 -2.87 -64.87 -8.61
C PHE A 121 -4.20 -64.21 -9.00
N ARG A 122 -5.25 -65.02 -9.20
CA ARG A 122 -6.60 -64.52 -9.49
C ARG A 122 -7.12 -63.65 -8.35
N GLU A 123 -7.03 -64.12 -7.10
CA GLU A 123 -7.52 -63.36 -5.95
C GLU A 123 -6.73 -62.06 -5.75
N TRP A 124 -5.40 -62.08 -5.90
CA TRP A 124 -4.59 -60.86 -5.85
C TRP A 124 -4.94 -59.86 -6.95
N SER A 125 -5.15 -60.34 -8.18
CA SER A 125 -5.55 -59.48 -9.29
C SER A 125 -6.92 -58.84 -9.06
N LEU A 126 -7.89 -59.63 -8.55
CA LEU A 126 -9.22 -59.11 -8.21
C LEU A 126 -9.15 -58.08 -7.08
N GLN A 127 -8.32 -58.32 -6.06
CA GLN A 127 -8.12 -57.38 -4.96
C GLN A 127 -7.53 -56.06 -5.47
N GLN A 128 -6.46 -56.11 -6.27
CA GLN A 128 -5.86 -54.92 -6.87
C GLN A 128 -6.86 -54.14 -7.75
N GLN A 129 -7.69 -54.83 -8.54
CA GLN A 129 -8.71 -54.19 -9.35
C GLN A 129 -9.77 -53.48 -8.49
N ARG A 130 -10.17 -54.08 -7.37
CA ARG A 130 -11.12 -53.46 -6.42
C ARG A 130 -10.50 -52.23 -5.78
N ASP A 131 -9.28 -52.34 -5.27
CA ASP A 131 -8.59 -51.23 -4.62
C ASP A 131 -8.35 -50.07 -5.58
N TRP A 132 -7.97 -50.37 -6.83
CA TRP A 132 -7.84 -49.37 -7.88
C TRP A 132 -9.16 -48.67 -8.20
N LYS A 133 -10.27 -49.43 -8.32
CA LYS A 133 -11.61 -48.86 -8.55
C LYS A 133 -12.06 -47.98 -7.39
N ASN A 134 -11.81 -48.40 -6.15
CA ASN A 134 -12.15 -47.63 -4.95
C ASN A 134 -11.33 -46.34 -4.90
N ALA A 135 -10.01 -46.41 -5.08
CA ALA A 135 -9.15 -45.23 -5.11
C ALA A 135 -9.54 -44.24 -6.24
N LEU A 136 -9.96 -44.76 -7.39
CA LEU A 136 -10.47 -43.92 -8.48
C LEU A 136 -11.80 -43.25 -8.12
N ALA A 137 -12.71 -43.96 -7.45
CA ALA A 137 -13.97 -43.41 -6.98
C ALA A 137 -13.76 -42.33 -5.91
N ASP A 138 -12.87 -42.58 -4.95
CA ASP A 138 -12.51 -41.62 -3.90
C ASP A 138 -11.88 -40.36 -4.50
N LYS A 139 -10.98 -40.53 -5.48
CA LYS A 139 -10.40 -39.39 -6.20
C LYS A 139 -11.47 -38.56 -6.92
N LYS A 140 -12.36 -39.21 -7.67
CA LYS A 140 -13.46 -38.51 -8.37
C LYS A 140 -14.37 -37.76 -7.39
N PHE A 141 -14.69 -38.38 -6.25
CA PHE A 141 -15.50 -37.75 -5.22
C PHE A 141 -14.80 -36.52 -4.61
N ALA A 142 -13.50 -36.61 -4.34
CA ALA A 142 -12.70 -35.50 -3.85
C ALA A 142 -12.61 -34.36 -4.87
N ASP A 143 -12.39 -34.68 -6.15
CA ASP A 143 -12.35 -33.71 -7.26
C ASP A 143 -13.71 -33.01 -7.41
N ASP A 144 -14.83 -33.75 -7.39
CA ASP A 144 -16.20 -33.19 -7.43
C ASP A 144 -16.49 -32.26 -6.25
N LEU A 145 -16.04 -32.63 -5.04
CA LEU A 145 -16.20 -31.81 -3.84
C LEU A 145 -15.38 -30.52 -3.95
N TYR A 146 -14.15 -30.62 -4.46
CA TYR A 146 -13.30 -29.47 -4.71
C TYR A 146 -13.95 -28.51 -5.72
N ASP A 147 -14.48 -29.01 -6.83
CA ASP A 147 -15.13 -28.20 -7.85
C ASP A 147 -16.38 -27.50 -7.32
N LYS A 148 -17.21 -28.21 -6.53
CA LYS A 148 -18.37 -27.61 -5.85
C LYS A 148 -17.96 -26.49 -4.90
N ASN A 149 -16.91 -26.70 -4.10
CA ASN A 149 -16.39 -25.69 -3.19
C ASN A 149 -15.84 -24.48 -3.95
N ARG A 150 -15.10 -24.69 -5.05
CA ARG A 150 -14.59 -23.62 -5.91
C ARG A 150 -15.74 -22.77 -6.47
N ILE A 151 -16.76 -23.41 -7.06
CA ILE A 151 -17.93 -22.70 -7.60
C ILE A 151 -18.66 -21.91 -6.50
N ALA A 152 -18.82 -22.48 -5.30
CA ALA A 152 -19.45 -21.79 -4.19
C ALA A 152 -18.64 -20.57 -3.71
N LEU A 153 -17.30 -20.65 -3.71
CA LEU A 153 -16.44 -19.52 -3.39
C LEU A 153 -16.50 -18.42 -4.46
N ASP A 154 -16.53 -18.78 -5.74
CA ASP A 154 -16.68 -17.81 -6.84
C ASP A 154 -18.04 -17.09 -6.75
N GLN A 155 -19.12 -17.82 -6.46
CA GLN A 155 -20.45 -17.22 -6.25
C GLN A 155 -20.45 -16.24 -5.07
N LYS A 156 -19.87 -16.63 -3.92
CA LYS A 156 -19.74 -15.72 -2.76
C LYS A 156 -18.91 -14.49 -3.10
N THR A 157 -17.85 -14.64 -3.88
CA THR A 157 -17.00 -13.53 -4.31
C THR A 157 -17.78 -12.55 -5.18
N MET A 158 -18.55 -13.05 -6.16
CA MET A 158 -19.41 -12.21 -7.00
C MET A 158 -20.49 -11.48 -6.19
N GLU A 159 -21.14 -12.17 -5.25
CA GLU A 159 -22.12 -11.54 -4.36
C GLU A 159 -21.50 -10.43 -3.52
N GLN A 160 -20.30 -10.67 -2.97
CA GLN A 160 -19.59 -9.69 -2.16
C GLN A 160 -19.20 -8.46 -2.99
N GLN A 161 -18.68 -8.66 -4.20
CA GLN A 161 -18.36 -7.57 -5.13
C GLN A 161 -19.60 -6.74 -5.47
N ARG A 162 -20.74 -7.39 -5.73
CA ARG A 162 -22.00 -6.69 -6.01
C ARG A 162 -22.47 -5.85 -4.82
N LYS A 163 -22.39 -6.39 -3.60
CA LYS A 163 -22.72 -5.65 -2.37
C LYS A 163 -21.77 -4.48 -2.14
N GLU A 164 -20.47 -4.68 -2.37
CA GLU A 164 -19.48 -3.62 -2.25
C GLU A 164 -19.75 -2.49 -3.26
N GLU A 165 -20.03 -2.83 -4.51
CA GLU A 165 -20.35 -1.84 -5.54
C GLU A 165 -21.62 -1.05 -5.19
N GLN A 166 -22.68 -1.73 -4.74
CA GLN A 166 -23.89 -1.08 -4.26
C GLN A 166 -23.61 -0.14 -3.08
N ASN A 167 -22.78 -0.56 -2.13
CA ASN A 167 -22.39 0.26 -0.99
C ASN A 167 -21.57 1.49 -1.43
N ARG A 168 -20.59 1.32 -2.32
CA ARG A 168 -19.82 2.44 -2.90
C ARG A 168 -20.74 3.45 -3.60
N ARG A 169 -21.70 2.97 -4.41
CA ARG A 169 -22.69 3.84 -5.06
C ARG A 169 -23.55 4.59 -4.04
N ALA A 170 -24.02 3.92 -2.99
CA ALA A 170 -24.81 4.54 -1.93
C ALA A 170 -24.01 5.61 -1.16
N VAL A 171 -22.75 5.32 -0.79
CA VAL A 171 -21.85 6.28 -0.15
C VAL A 171 -21.60 7.48 -1.05
N CYS A 172 -21.27 7.26 -2.34
CA CYS A 172 -21.07 8.36 -3.28
C CYS A 172 -22.32 9.24 -3.44
N ALA A 173 -23.51 8.64 -3.50
CA ALA A 173 -24.77 9.38 -3.55
C ALA A 173 -24.99 10.22 -2.29
N ALA A 174 -24.79 9.63 -1.10
CA ALA A 174 -24.92 10.34 0.17
C ALA A 174 -23.93 11.49 0.31
N THR A 175 -22.66 11.29 -0.08
CA THR A 175 -21.64 12.36 -0.09
C THR A 175 -22.00 13.47 -1.08
N LYS A 176 -22.52 13.14 -2.26
CA LYS A 176 -22.98 14.11 -3.24
C LYS A 176 -24.13 14.96 -2.69
N ASP A 177 -25.10 14.33 -2.05
CA ASP A 177 -26.24 15.03 -1.45
C ASP A 177 -25.81 15.91 -0.28
N PHE A 178 -24.91 15.43 0.58
CA PHE A 178 -24.32 16.21 1.66
C PHE A 178 -23.60 17.46 1.12
N ASN A 179 -22.72 17.29 0.12
CA ASN A 179 -22.00 18.41 -0.50
C ASN A 179 -22.95 19.42 -1.15
N ARG A 180 -24.06 18.95 -1.74
CA ARG A 180 -25.10 19.81 -2.31
C ARG A 180 -25.80 20.64 -1.23
N ILE A 181 -26.17 20.01 -0.11
CA ILE A 181 -26.78 20.71 1.03
C ILE A 181 -25.80 21.73 1.60
N GLN A 182 -24.55 21.35 1.83
CA GLN A 182 -23.51 22.23 2.35
C GLN A 182 -23.24 23.43 1.42
N ALA A 183 -23.22 23.21 0.10
CA ALA A 183 -23.07 24.29 -0.87
C ALA A 183 -24.26 25.27 -0.82
N ALA A 184 -25.49 24.75 -0.72
CA ALA A 184 -26.69 25.59 -0.58
C ALA A 184 -26.67 26.40 0.73
N GLU A 185 -26.31 25.77 1.85
CA GLU A 185 -26.16 26.44 3.14
C GLU A 185 -25.11 27.56 3.09
N LEU A 186 -23.96 27.31 2.46
CA LEU A 186 -22.92 28.32 2.27
C LEU A 186 -23.41 29.50 1.42
N VAL A 187 -24.22 29.26 0.39
CA VAL A 187 -24.80 30.32 -0.43
C VAL A 187 -25.77 31.17 0.40
N GLU A 188 -26.65 30.55 1.17
CA GLU A 188 -27.59 31.27 2.04
C GLU A 188 -26.86 32.06 3.13
N ARG A 189 -25.82 31.48 3.74
CA ARG A 189 -24.99 32.18 4.72
C ARG A 189 -24.33 33.41 4.12
N LYS A 190 -23.75 33.30 2.92
CA LYS A 190 -23.15 34.45 2.21
C LYS A 190 -24.18 35.53 1.87
N LYS A 191 -25.42 35.16 1.52
CA LYS A 191 -26.50 36.13 1.29
C LYS A 191 -26.84 36.88 2.57
N LEU A 192 -26.96 36.17 3.70
CA LEU A 192 -27.21 36.76 5.01
C LEU A 192 -26.07 37.68 5.44
N GLU A 193 -24.82 37.24 5.32
CA GLU A 193 -23.62 38.05 5.59
C GLU A 193 -23.60 39.32 4.73
N LYS A 194 -23.91 39.20 3.43
CA LYS A 194 -23.99 40.36 2.52
C LYS A 194 -25.11 41.32 2.92
N TYR A 195 -26.27 40.80 3.31
CA TYR A 195 -27.39 41.61 3.78
C TYR A 195 -27.08 42.33 5.09
N GLN A 196 -26.46 41.63 6.05
CA GLN A 196 -25.99 42.22 7.31
C GLN A 196 -24.98 43.33 7.03
N LYS A 197 -23.96 43.06 6.20
CA LYS A 197 -22.98 44.07 5.82
C LYS A 197 -23.63 45.29 5.16
N MET A 198 -24.56 45.08 4.22
CA MET A 198 -25.30 46.20 3.61
C MET A 198 -26.06 47.01 4.64
N LYS A 199 -26.70 46.35 5.61
CA LYS A 199 -27.40 47.02 6.70
C LYS A 199 -26.42 47.83 7.58
N ASP A 200 -25.32 47.21 7.99
CA ASP A 200 -24.28 47.86 8.80
C ASP A 200 -23.68 49.06 8.06
N ASP A 201 -23.37 48.92 6.76
CA ASP A 201 -22.88 50.01 5.90
C ASP A 201 -23.93 51.15 5.83
N THR A 202 -25.23 50.83 5.69
CA THR A 202 -26.29 51.86 5.69
C THR A 202 -26.47 52.53 7.04
N ASP A 203 -26.34 51.78 8.13
CA ASP A 203 -26.43 52.29 9.49
C ASP A 203 -25.23 53.19 9.79
N GLU A 204 -24.02 52.82 9.36
CA GLU A 204 -22.80 53.65 9.43
C GLU A 204 -22.99 54.96 8.64
N ILE A 205 -23.43 54.88 7.38
CA ILE A 205 -23.69 56.08 6.56
C ILE A 205 -24.74 56.99 7.23
N SER A 206 -25.85 56.43 7.70
CA SER A 206 -26.88 57.19 8.42
C SER A 206 -26.33 57.86 9.67
N ASN A 207 -25.51 57.13 10.45
CA ASN A 207 -24.90 57.65 11.68
C ASN A 207 -23.88 58.74 11.38
N LEU A 208 -23.08 58.61 10.33
CA LEU A 208 -22.13 59.64 9.90
C LEU A 208 -22.86 60.91 9.41
N LEU A 209 -23.90 60.75 8.58
CA LEU A 209 -24.69 61.86 8.06
C LEU A 209 -25.42 62.63 9.18
N LYS A 210 -25.94 61.91 10.18
CA LYS A 210 -26.57 62.52 11.37
C LYS A 210 -25.54 62.96 12.41
N GLY A 211 -24.30 62.51 12.28
CA GLY A 211 -23.22 62.84 13.19
C GLY A 211 -22.90 64.33 13.15
N ASP A 212 -22.52 64.87 14.30
CA ASP A 212 -22.28 66.30 14.45
C ASP A 212 -21.09 66.82 13.61
N LEU A 213 -20.21 65.93 13.15
CA LEU A 213 -19.06 66.29 12.29
C LEU A 213 -19.52 66.69 10.88
N LEU A 214 -20.31 65.86 10.19
CA LEU A 214 -20.77 66.13 8.82
C LEU A 214 -21.94 67.12 8.77
N SER A 215 -22.80 67.13 9.78
CA SER A 215 -23.89 68.11 9.90
C SER A 215 -23.41 69.49 10.38
N GLU A 216 -22.13 69.61 10.72
CA GLU A 216 -21.50 70.79 11.30
C GLU A 216 -22.29 71.44 12.44
N ASN A 217 -22.96 70.63 13.26
CA ASN A 217 -23.87 71.12 14.29
C ASN A 217 -23.22 72.21 15.18
N PRO A 218 -23.78 73.45 15.23
CA PRO A 218 -23.21 74.55 16.01
C PRO A 218 -23.31 74.33 17.53
N GLU A 219 -24.19 73.43 17.98
CA GLU A 219 -24.35 73.11 19.40
C GLU A 219 -23.12 72.42 20.01
N GLN A 220 -22.24 71.83 19.18
CA GLN A 220 -20.96 71.27 19.64
C GLN A 220 -20.04 72.29 20.32
N ALA A 221 -20.23 73.58 20.02
CA ALA A 221 -19.44 74.65 20.57
C ALA A 221 -19.91 75.07 21.98
N VAL A 222 -21.08 74.61 22.44
CA VAL A 222 -21.65 74.97 23.74
C VAL A 222 -20.88 74.26 24.87
N SER A 223 -20.34 75.04 25.81
CA SER A 223 -19.63 74.48 26.96
C SER A 223 -20.61 73.92 28.00
N SER A 224 -20.30 72.75 28.54
CA SER A 224 -21.02 72.18 29.70
C SER A 224 -20.94 73.07 30.95
N PHE A 225 -19.94 73.96 31.05
CA PHE A 225 -19.74 74.86 32.18
C PHE A 225 -20.53 76.18 32.06
N GLY A 226 -21.39 76.34 31.04
CA GLY A 226 -22.36 77.43 30.96
C GLY A 226 -22.54 78.01 29.56
N ARG A 227 -23.75 78.53 29.28
CA ARG A 227 -24.19 79.01 27.96
C ARG A 227 -23.38 80.17 27.37
N HIS A 228 -22.67 80.93 28.20
CA HIS A 228 -21.85 82.07 27.78
C HIS A 228 -20.42 81.65 27.40
N ARG A 229 -20.03 80.39 27.64
CA ARG A 229 -18.71 79.87 27.32
C ARG A 229 -18.79 78.98 26.09
N VAL A 230 -17.83 79.18 25.20
CA VAL A 230 -17.69 78.41 23.97
C VAL A 230 -16.44 77.56 24.07
N ILE A 231 -16.51 76.31 23.59
CA ILE A 231 -15.35 75.43 23.43
C ILE A 231 -14.55 75.95 22.23
N THR A 232 -13.33 76.43 22.49
CA THR A 232 -12.47 77.12 21.50
C THR A 232 -12.26 76.32 20.23
N ASP A 233 -11.97 75.02 20.38
CA ASP A 233 -11.56 74.15 19.27
C ASP A 233 -12.73 73.76 18.35
N ARG A 234 -13.97 73.98 18.82
CA ARG A 234 -15.21 73.61 18.12
C ARG A 234 -16.04 74.83 17.70
N TRP A 235 -15.49 76.03 17.86
CA TRP A 235 -16.20 77.26 17.52
C TRP A 235 -16.27 77.47 16.00
N LYS A 236 -17.50 77.56 15.46
CA LYS A 236 -17.79 77.68 14.02
C LYS A 236 -18.36 79.05 13.62
N GLY A 237 -18.02 80.09 14.38
CA GLY A 237 -18.51 81.46 14.15
C GLY A 237 -19.73 81.83 15.00
N MET A 238 -20.28 83.02 14.76
CA MET A 238 -21.43 83.55 15.49
C MET A 238 -22.75 83.02 14.93
N SER A 239 -23.76 82.88 15.77
CA SER A 239 -25.10 82.47 15.30
C SER A 239 -25.71 83.55 14.40
N GLN A 240 -26.64 83.15 13.54
CA GLN A 240 -27.35 84.10 12.65
C GLN A 240 -28.04 85.21 13.46
N ASP A 241 -28.62 84.86 14.61
CA ASP A 241 -29.26 85.82 15.52
C ASP A 241 -28.27 86.83 16.11
N GLN A 242 -27.06 86.38 16.48
CA GLN A 242 -25.99 87.26 16.96
C GLN A 242 -25.49 88.20 15.86
N LEU A 243 -25.29 87.69 14.64
CA LEU A 243 -24.92 88.52 13.49
C LEU A 243 -26.01 89.55 13.15
N MET A 244 -27.29 89.17 13.25
CA MET A 244 -28.41 90.10 13.10
C MET A 244 -28.39 91.19 14.17
N ALA A 245 -28.19 90.83 15.44
CA ALA A 245 -28.09 91.81 16.53
C ALA A 245 -26.93 92.81 16.32
N ILE A 246 -25.79 92.35 15.80
CA ILE A 246 -24.66 93.22 15.44
C ILE A 246 -25.04 94.15 14.29
N ARG A 247 -25.68 93.64 13.22
CA ARG A 247 -26.12 94.48 12.10
C ARG A 247 -27.12 95.54 12.54
N CYS A 248 -28.07 95.19 13.40
CA CYS A 248 -29.01 96.14 13.99
C CYS A 248 -28.28 97.22 14.81
N SER A 249 -27.32 96.81 15.65
CA SER A 249 -26.49 97.75 16.43
C SER A 249 -25.66 98.68 15.54
N GLN A 250 -25.07 98.18 14.45
CA GLN A 250 -24.32 98.98 13.48
C GLN A 250 -25.22 99.99 12.76
N GLN A 251 -26.43 99.59 12.38
CA GLN A 251 -27.41 100.49 11.77
C GLN A 251 -27.79 101.62 12.74
N GLN A 252 -28.00 101.30 14.02
CA GLN A 252 -28.23 102.31 15.05
C GLN A 252 -27.03 103.28 15.20
N GLN A 253 -25.80 102.77 15.18
CA GLN A 253 -24.59 103.62 15.23
C GLN A 253 -24.47 104.55 14.02
N VAL A 254 -24.84 104.10 12.82
CA VAL A 254 -24.85 104.95 11.62
C VAL A 254 -25.85 106.10 11.78
N LEU A 255 -27.06 105.80 12.26
CA LEU A 255 -28.09 106.82 12.51
C LEU A 255 -27.65 107.81 13.60
N GLU A 256 -27.06 107.33 14.69
CA GLU A 256 -26.53 108.18 15.76
C GLU A 256 -25.41 109.10 15.26
N LYS A 257 -24.50 108.57 14.44
CA LYS A 257 -23.41 109.36 13.84
C LYS A 257 -23.92 110.41 12.86
N GLN A 258 -24.98 110.12 12.10
CA GLN A 258 -25.65 111.11 11.26
C GLN A 258 -26.26 112.23 12.11
N ARG A 259 -26.96 111.89 13.20
CA ARG A 259 -27.52 112.87 14.14
C ARG A 259 -26.44 113.79 14.73
N LEU A 260 -25.33 113.22 15.21
CA LEU A 260 -24.22 114.00 15.76
C LEU A 260 -23.58 114.95 14.73
N LYS A 261 -23.50 114.52 13.46
CA LYS A 261 -22.96 115.37 12.38
C LYS A 261 -23.90 116.52 12.05
N GLU A 262 -25.21 116.31 12.09
CA GLU A 262 -26.20 117.39 11.95
C GLU A 262 -26.10 118.38 13.12
N GLU A 263 -25.96 117.89 14.36
CA GLU A 263 -25.75 118.74 15.54
C GLU A 263 -24.42 119.54 15.47
N GLU A 264 -23.35 118.96 14.92
CA GLU A 264 -22.08 119.65 14.69
C GLU A 264 -22.22 120.75 13.62
N GLN A 265 -22.89 120.47 12.49
CA GLN A 265 -23.16 121.46 11.45
C GLN A 265 -23.98 122.64 11.96
N GLN A 266 -24.96 122.41 12.82
CA GLN A 266 -25.74 123.49 13.46
C GLN A 266 -24.85 124.35 14.36
N ARG A 267 -23.99 123.74 15.17
CA ARG A 267 -23.04 124.47 16.04
C ARG A 267 -22.02 125.28 15.25
N ASP A 268 -21.46 124.72 14.18
CA ASP A 268 -20.52 125.44 13.31
C ASP A 268 -21.20 126.62 12.62
N ALA A 269 -22.44 126.46 12.13
CA ALA A 269 -23.21 127.55 11.53
C ALA A 269 -23.52 128.68 12.54
N GLU A 270 -23.83 128.33 13.79
CA GLU A 270 -24.00 129.30 14.87
C GLU A 270 -22.70 130.03 15.22
N TRP A 271 -21.57 129.31 15.27
CA TRP A 271 -20.24 129.87 15.50
C TRP A 271 -19.84 130.84 14.39
N ASP A 272 -20.00 130.46 13.12
CA ASP A 272 -19.73 131.31 11.97
C ASP A 272 -20.58 132.58 11.98
N ARG A 273 -21.86 132.46 12.37
CA ARG A 273 -22.75 133.62 12.53
C ARG A 273 -22.23 134.58 13.60
N GLN A 274 -21.78 134.07 14.75
CA GLN A 274 -21.21 134.89 15.82
C GLN A 274 -19.88 135.54 15.39
N SER A 275 -19.02 134.77 14.70
CA SER A 275 -17.73 135.23 14.21
C SER A 275 -17.86 136.35 13.17
N LEU A 276 -18.80 136.22 12.22
CA LEU A 276 -19.12 137.27 11.24
C LEU A 276 -19.67 138.54 11.90
N GLN A 277 -20.50 138.41 12.94
CA GLN A 277 -20.99 139.56 13.70
C GLN A 277 -19.86 140.26 14.47
N ALA A 278 -18.96 139.51 15.10
CA ALA A 278 -17.79 140.05 15.79
C ALA A 278 -16.83 140.75 14.83
N ALA A 279 -16.55 140.17 13.66
CA ALA A 279 -15.71 140.78 12.63
C ALA A 279 -16.30 142.10 12.09
N ARG A 280 -17.64 142.16 11.89
CA ARG A 280 -18.32 143.42 11.53
C ARG A 280 -18.18 144.48 12.62
N ALA A 281 -18.33 144.12 13.89
CA ALA A 281 -18.17 145.05 15.00
C ALA A 281 -16.73 145.59 15.09
N GLN A 282 -15.72 144.72 14.90
CA GLN A 282 -14.31 145.14 14.88
C GLN A 282 -14.01 146.11 13.73
N LEU A 283 -14.48 145.85 12.51
CA LEU A 283 -14.30 146.75 11.36
C LEU A 283 -14.89 148.16 11.62
N VAL A 284 -16.03 148.24 12.32
CA VAL A 284 -16.64 149.53 12.70
C VAL A 284 -15.75 150.27 13.71
N LEU A 285 -15.23 149.55 14.71
CA LEU A 285 -14.30 150.07 15.72
C LEU A 285 -12.98 150.57 15.08
N GLU A 286 -12.41 149.80 14.17
CA GLU A 286 -11.15 150.14 13.47
C GLU A 286 -11.32 151.41 12.62
N ARG A 287 -12.43 151.54 11.89
CA ARG A 287 -12.73 152.78 11.14
C ARG A 287 -12.87 153.99 12.06
N HIS A 288 -13.44 153.82 13.24
CA HIS A 288 -13.53 154.90 14.22
C HIS A 288 -12.13 155.31 14.71
N GLN A 289 -11.27 154.34 15.03
CA GLN A 289 -9.91 154.58 15.48
C GLN A 289 -9.03 155.24 14.39
N GLN A 290 -9.18 154.83 13.13
CA GLN A 290 -8.47 155.45 12.00
C GLN A 290 -8.85 156.92 11.79
N ARG A 291 -10.12 157.30 12.01
CA ARG A 291 -10.54 158.72 11.97
C ARG A 291 -9.85 159.53 13.07
N GLN A 292 -9.87 159.04 14.31
CA GLN A 292 -9.19 159.71 15.42
C GLN A 292 -7.67 159.83 15.19
N ASN A 293 -7.02 158.79 14.66
CA ASN A 293 -5.58 158.83 14.38
C ASN A 293 -5.23 159.83 13.27
N ARG A 294 -6.09 160.02 12.26
CA ARG A 294 -5.90 161.07 11.24
C ARG A 294 -5.98 162.47 11.84
N GLU A 295 -6.91 162.71 12.76
CA GLU A 295 -7.01 163.99 13.48
C GLU A 295 -5.77 164.25 14.33
N ARG A 296 -5.30 163.24 15.09
CA ARG A 296 -4.07 163.35 15.89
C ARG A 296 -2.81 163.59 15.04
N ARG A 297 -2.67 162.93 13.89
CA ARG A 297 -1.51 163.17 12.98
C ARG A 297 -1.50 164.59 12.42
N ARG A 298 -2.65 165.12 12.00
CA ARG A 298 -2.73 166.52 11.54
C ARG A 298 -2.29 167.51 12.61
N ALA A 299 -2.66 167.28 13.87
CA ALA A 299 -2.22 168.11 14.99
C ALA A 299 -0.71 167.98 15.28
N LEU A 300 -0.12 166.78 15.14
CA LEU A 300 1.32 166.58 15.31
C LEU A 300 2.14 167.20 14.16
N ASP A 301 1.66 167.11 12.92
CA ASP A 301 2.35 167.69 11.77
C ASP A 301 2.42 169.23 11.88
N SER A 302 1.37 169.90 12.36
CA SER A 302 1.42 171.35 12.62
C SER A 302 2.46 171.73 13.68
N ILE A 303 2.56 170.95 14.77
CA ILE A 303 3.54 171.20 15.84
C ILE A 303 4.97 170.98 15.33
N ASN A 304 5.22 169.92 14.55
CA ASN A 304 6.54 169.63 14.01
C ASN A 304 7.02 170.69 13.01
N THR A 305 6.12 171.31 12.23
CA THR A 305 6.50 172.39 11.31
C THR A 305 7.00 173.63 12.03
N GLU A 306 6.39 173.98 13.18
CA GLU A 306 6.84 175.09 14.04
C GLU A 306 8.23 174.78 14.64
N LEU A 307 8.40 173.57 15.18
CA LEU A 307 9.68 173.15 15.79
C LEU A 307 10.85 173.13 14.78
N ALA A 308 10.59 172.70 13.54
CA ALA A 308 11.61 172.64 12.49
C ALA A 308 12.10 174.04 12.05
N GLN A 309 11.23 175.05 12.09
CA GLN A 309 11.61 176.44 11.81
C GLN A 309 12.51 177.01 12.92
N GLU A 310 12.18 176.75 14.20
CA GLU A 310 13.02 177.14 15.34
C GLU A 310 14.40 176.49 15.31
N GLN A 311 14.49 175.21 14.90
CA GLN A 311 15.78 174.52 14.90
C GLN A 311 16.69 174.95 13.73
N LYS A 312 16.10 175.32 12.59
CA LYS A 312 16.85 175.90 11.45
C LYS A 312 17.45 177.26 11.80
N SER A 313 16.69 178.15 12.44
CA SER A 313 17.21 179.47 12.86
C SER A 313 18.34 179.34 13.88
N LYS A 314 18.22 178.40 14.84
CA LYS A 314 19.27 178.12 15.83
C LYS A 314 20.56 177.57 15.22
N ASN A 315 20.47 176.68 14.22
CA ASN A 315 21.65 176.10 13.56
C ASN A 315 22.40 177.10 12.67
N ILE A 316 21.72 178.07 12.07
CA ILE A 316 22.37 179.13 11.27
C ILE A 316 23.24 180.01 12.18
N TYR A 317 22.73 180.41 13.35
CA TYR A 317 23.48 181.18 14.34
C TYR A 317 24.76 180.48 14.82
N LEU A 318 24.68 179.18 15.13
CA LEU A 318 25.83 178.37 15.55
C LEU A 318 26.93 178.26 14.48
N LYS A 319 26.56 178.23 13.19
CA LYS A 319 27.51 178.01 12.09
C LYS A 319 28.30 179.26 11.71
N GLU A 320 27.70 180.44 11.75
CA GLU A 320 28.33 181.67 11.24
C GLU A 320 29.14 182.40 12.31
N GLU A 321 28.70 182.43 13.58
CA GLU A 321 29.37 183.25 14.61
C GLU A 321 30.33 182.45 15.52
N ALA A 322 30.07 181.16 15.77
CA ALA A 322 30.82 180.38 16.77
C ALA A 322 31.94 179.48 16.19
N TYR A 323 31.91 179.16 14.89
CA TYR A 323 32.82 178.18 14.27
C TYR A 323 33.80 178.77 13.23
N SER A 324 34.11 180.07 13.31
CA SER A 324 35.12 180.71 12.47
C SER A 324 36.37 181.08 13.29
N ASN A 325 37.26 180.11 13.52
CA ASN A 325 38.51 180.34 14.24
C ASN A 325 39.64 180.75 13.28
N PHE A 326 39.84 182.07 13.18
CA PHE A 326 41.02 182.71 12.62
C PHE A 326 42.22 182.54 13.56
N PRO A 327 43.37 182.01 13.11
CA PRO A 327 44.58 182.02 13.91
C PRO A 327 45.18 183.44 14.00
N THR A 328 45.35 183.88 15.24
CA THR A 328 45.83 185.19 15.71
C THR A 328 47.30 185.44 15.35
N ASP A 329 47.72 186.71 15.30
CA ASP A 329 49.09 187.17 14.95
C ASP A 329 50.25 186.46 15.69
N GLN A 330 49.99 185.79 16.82
CA GLN A 330 50.96 184.90 17.50
C GLN A 330 51.37 183.67 16.66
N TYR A 331 50.52 183.18 15.75
CA TYR A 331 50.84 182.11 14.81
C TYR A 331 51.90 182.55 13.79
N TYR A 332 51.84 183.82 13.35
CA TYR A 332 52.76 184.41 12.38
C TYR A 332 54.13 184.84 12.96
N ALA A 333 54.36 184.68 14.27
CA ALA A 333 55.59 185.11 14.96
C ALA A 333 56.53 183.97 15.42
N GLN A 334 56.17 182.69 15.28
CA GLN A 334 56.95 181.57 15.84
C GLN A 334 57.88 180.85 14.87
N PHE A 335 57.70 181.00 13.55
CA PHE A 335 58.56 180.34 12.57
C PHE A 335 59.60 181.33 12.02
N ASN A 336 60.87 180.91 12.03
CA ASN A 336 62.08 181.67 11.66
C ASN A 336 62.51 182.76 12.65
N THR A 337 62.33 182.53 13.96
CA THR A 337 63.24 183.06 15.00
C THR A 337 64.37 182.10 15.33
N THR A 338 64.41 180.94 14.66
CA THR A 338 65.63 180.15 14.49
C THR A 338 65.75 179.64 13.05
N SER A 339 66.81 179.98 12.31
CA SER A 339 67.76 178.90 12.04
C SER A 339 68.59 178.61 13.29
N ARG A 340 68.81 179.52 14.25
CA ARG A 340 69.14 180.97 14.16
C ARG A 340 68.14 182.13 14.22
#